data_AF-A0A9K3JBN6-F1
#
_entry.id   AF-A0A9K3JBN6-F1
#
_cell.length_a   1.000
_cell.length_b   1.000
_cell.length_c   1.000
_cell.angle_alpha   90.00
_cell.angle_beta   90.00
_cell.angle_gamma   90.00
#
_symmetry.space_group_name_H-M   'P 1'
#
loop_
_entity.id
_entity.type
_entity.pdbx_description
1 polymer ?
#
loop_
_entity_poly.entity_id
_entity_poly.type
_entity_poly.pdbx_seq_one_letter_code
_entity_poly.pdbx_strand_id
1 'polypeptide(L)'
;MDSSDSKNNKRRRRSSPNKAAASSSASKRRSSEQHSGLLCSMDDAFHLTCENTYEPQSLLRSQRLPTAKEYDNWDCYVTAFFFKMASCPLDRPPFSYSSLMEQAELMESPPPSQVRKQFDEDFPITIRRGGEWVDRIEVRRGVRWPFKFGSYPPWREPDRIPYHLFLLVKEADDIMRSRNNPNDVTKLALVEKKIHFFCKYFYCHLPRRWEYNRDDASDVVACYDLTRDPIYNMAGYTPISISSLGGWDPMLEYDEETGLSRHEMITVLCIIHSRKTPTVWKMTRQEVLFYCKVCSCFGIDYHRLEAASEDDVCLMNVGSYNL
;
A
#
# COMPACT_ATOMS: atom_id res chain seq x y z
N MET A 1 -24.09 81.98 -12.11
CA MET A 1 -24.18 81.05 -10.96
C MET A 1 -23.08 80.01 -11.13
N ASP A 2 -21.87 80.46 -11.43
CA ASP A 2 -20.87 81.05 -10.52
C ASP A 2 -20.03 79.89 -9.97
N SER A 3 -18.93 79.55 -10.67
CA SER A 3 -17.61 80.19 -10.53
C SER A 3 -16.93 79.64 -9.27
N SER A 4 -15.68 79.15 -9.27
CA SER A 4 -14.54 79.66 -10.01
C SER A 4 -13.35 78.68 -9.88
N ASP A 5 -12.54 78.67 -10.93
CA ASP A 5 -11.07 78.79 -10.91
C ASP A 5 -10.18 77.64 -10.38
N SER A 6 -9.32 77.02 -11.19
CA SER A 6 -8.23 77.53 -12.06
C SER A 6 -6.91 77.74 -11.31
N LYS A 7 -5.91 76.92 -11.67
CA LYS A 7 -4.53 77.27 -12.13
C LYS A 7 -3.59 76.08 -11.83
N ASN A 8 -3.08 75.32 -12.81
CA ASN A 8 -2.19 75.65 -13.93
C ASN A 8 -0.68 75.69 -13.54
N ASN A 9 0.11 74.97 -14.35
CA ASN A 9 1.51 75.22 -14.76
C ASN A 9 2.72 74.53 -14.10
N LYS A 10 3.38 73.75 -14.99
CA LYS A 10 4.77 73.90 -15.50
C LYS A 10 5.96 73.19 -14.82
N ARG A 11 6.45 72.21 -15.58
CA ARG A 11 7.79 72.12 -16.24
C ARG A 11 9.07 72.06 -15.39
N ARG A 12 9.77 70.93 -15.64
CA ARG A 12 11.20 70.74 -16.01
C ARG A 12 12.29 70.96 -14.94
N ARG A 13 13.11 69.91 -14.72
CA ARG A 13 14.54 69.80 -15.13
C ARG A 13 15.11 68.41 -14.76
N ARG A 14 15.67 67.66 -15.72
CA ARG A 14 17.10 67.26 -15.89
C ARG A 14 17.59 66.31 -14.76
N SER A 15 18.16 65.12 -14.99
CA SER A 15 19.15 64.69 -15.99
C SER A 15 19.27 63.14 -16.06
N SER A 16 19.47 62.60 -17.26
CA SER A 16 20.05 61.26 -17.52
C SER A 16 21.57 61.41 -17.79
N PRO A 17 22.31 60.37 -18.23
CA PRO A 17 22.63 59.05 -17.64
C PRO A 17 24.17 58.77 -17.65
N ASN A 18 24.65 57.66 -17.06
CA ASN A 18 25.80 56.83 -17.50
C ASN A 18 26.07 55.72 -16.46
N LYS A 19 25.87 54.43 -16.76
CA LYS A 19 26.78 53.47 -17.43
C LYS A 19 28.10 53.23 -16.67
N ALA A 20 28.24 52.06 -16.04
CA ALA A 20 29.19 51.00 -16.44
C ALA A 20 29.06 49.76 -15.54
N ALA A 21 29.35 48.61 -16.13
CA ALA A 21 29.07 47.26 -15.66
C ALA A 21 30.09 46.69 -14.67
N ALA A 22 29.65 45.74 -13.83
CA ALA A 22 30.46 44.60 -13.41
C ALA A 22 29.53 43.43 -13.05
N SER A 23 29.71 42.33 -13.76
CA SER A 23 29.14 41.01 -13.54
C SER A 23 29.66 40.36 -12.26
N SER A 24 28.77 39.77 -11.45
CA SER A 24 29.11 38.59 -10.66
C SER A 24 27.85 37.78 -10.33
N SER A 25 27.83 36.57 -10.85
CA SER A 25 26.97 35.44 -10.51
C SER A 25 26.68 35.28 -9.01
N ALA A 26 25.40 35.18 -8.64
CA ALA A 26 24.98 34.42 -7.47
C ALA A 26 23.51 34.01 -7.62
N SER A 27 23.31 32.79 -8.11
CA SER A 27 22.15 31.95 -7.83
C SER A 27 21.72 32.10 -6.36
N LYS A 28 20.48 32.51 -6.10
CA LYS A 28 19.80 32.23 -4.83
C LYS A 28 18.30 32.53 -4.91
N ARG A 29 17.55 31.46 -4.61
CA ARG A 29 16.20 31.44 -4.03
C ARG A 29 15.04 31.72 -4.99
N ARG A 30 14.80 30.74 -5.87
CA ARG A 30 13.42 30.39 -6.24
C ARG A 30 12.87 29.42 -5.19
N SER A 31 11.87 29.90 -4.46
CA SER A 31 10.68 29.16 -3.98
C SER A 31 10.90 27.75 -3.43
N SER A 32 11.26 27.66 -2.15
CA SER A 32 11.14 26.44 -1.32
C SER A 32 9.74 26.26 -0.71
N GLU A 33 8.71 26.93 -1.24
CA GLU A 33 7.35 26.99 -0.64
C GLU A 33 6.26 26.26 -1.45
N GLN A 34 6.62 25.47 -2.47
CA GLN A 34 5.62 24.75 -3.29
C GLN A 34 5.64 23.22 -3.17
N HIS A 35 6.53 22.62 -2.39
CA HIS A 35 6.63 21.15 -2.30
C HIS A 35 5.90 20.50 -1.11
N SER A 36 5.32 21.27 -0.18
CA SER A 36 4.59 20.71 0.98
C SER A 36 3.08 20.56 0.76
N GLY A 37 2.52 21.08 -0.35
CA GLY A 37 1.07 21.14 -0.60
C GLY A 37 0.50 20.09 -1.56
N LEU A 38 1.32 19.18 -2.09
CA LEU A 38 0.89 18.10 -2.99
C LEU A 38 1.53 16.77 -2.57
N LEU A 39 1.17 16.27 -1.39
CA LEU A 39 1.26 14.82 -1.22
C LEU A 39 0.17 14.24 -2.12
N CYS A 40 0.57 13.57 -3.20
CA CYS A 40 -0.34 12.98 -4.17
C CYS A 40 -1.33 12.00 -3.48
N SER A 41 -2.47 11.76 -4.13
CA SER A 41 -3.60 10.97 -3.64
C SER A 41 -3.22 9.57 -3.12
N MET A 42 -4.11 8.89 -2.39
CA MET A 42 -3.90 7.49 -2.00
C MET A 42 -3.77 6.52 -3.19
N ASP A 43 -4.07 6.98 -4.40
CA ASP A 43 -4.04 6.23 -5.65
C ASP A 43 -2.62 5.95 -6.16
N ASP A 44 -1.62 6.65 -5.63
CA ASP A 44 -0.21 6.54 -6.05
C ASP A 44 0.30 5.10 -6.00
N ALA A 45 -0.20 4.30 -5.05
CA ALA A 45 0.26 2.93 -4.82
C ALA A 45 0.10 2.01 -6.05
N PHE A 46 -0.92 2.24 -6.89
CA PHE A 46 -1.18 1.41 -8.07
C PHE A 46 -0.35 1.81 -9.30
N HIS A 47 0.37 2.94 -9.22
CA HIS A 47 1.39 3.39 -10.17
C HIS A 47 2.80 2.89 -9.80
N LEU A 48 2.98 2.34 -8.60
CA LEU A 48 4.26 1.78 -8.16
C LEU A 48 4.50 0.40 -8.79
N THR A 49 5.74 0.15 -9.19
CA THR A 49 6.26 -1.11 -9.72
C THR A 49 7.54 -1.51 -8.99
N CYS A 50 7.99 -2.76 -9.19
CA CYS A 50 9.24 -3.24 -8.59
C CYS A 50 10.46 -2.44 -9.09
N GLU A 51 10.41 -1.97 -10.33
CA GLU A 51 11.49 -1.24 -10.99
C GLU A 51 11.58 0.20 -10.46
N ASN A 52 10.45 0.91 -10.38
CA ASN A 52 10.44 2.32 -10.02
C ASN A 52 10.55 2.57 -8.50
N THR A 53 10.32 1.54 -7.67
CA THR A 53 10.48 1.63 -6.20
C THR A 53 11.85 1.18 -5.70
N TYR A 54 12.69 0.59 -6.55
CA TYR A 54 14.00 0.03 -6.15
C TYR A 54 14.93 1.07 -5.53
N GLU A 55 15.18 2.16 -6.26
CA GLU A 55 16.08 3.22 -5.83
C GLU A 55 15.55 3.96 -4.59
N PRO A 56 14.30 4.44 -4.54
CA PRO A 56 13.72 5.06 -3.35
C PRO A 56 13.84 4.19 -2.09
N GLN A 57 13.55 2.89 -2.19
CA GLN A 57 13.63 2.00 -1.03
C GLN A 57 15.08 1.77 -0.59
N SER A 58 16.02 1.67 -1.54
CA SER A 58 17.46 1.61 -1.22
C SER A 58 17.91 2.85 -0.45
N LEU A 59 17.46 4.04 -0.87
CA LEU A 59 17.78 5.29 -0.18
C LEU A 59 17.22 5.33 1.23
N LEU A 60 15.93 4.96 1.41
CA LEU A 60 15.31 4.85 2.74
C LEU A 60 16.08 3.88 3.65
N ARG A 61 16.50 2.72 3.14
CA ARG A 61 17.32 1.75 3.89
C ARG A 61 18.66 2.33 4.32
N SER A 62 19.31 3.08 3.43
CA SER A 62 20.60 3.73 3.71
C SER A 62 20.49 4.99 4.55
N GLN A 63 19.26 5.45 4.85
CA GLN A 63 18.97 6.74 5.51
C GLN A 63 19.64 7.93 4.79
N ARG A 64 19.88 7.79 3.48
CA ARG A 64 20.49 8.82 2.65
C ARG A 64 19.42 9.65 1.97
N LEU A 65 19.64 10.95 1.90
CA LEU A 65 18.83 11.83 1.06
C LEU A 65 19.16 11.65 -0.43
N PRO A 66 18.16 11.64 -1.33
CA PRO A 66 18.40 11.63 -2.76
C PRO A 66 19.18 12.88 -3.19
N THR A 67 20.06 12.72 -4.17
CA THR A 67 20.65 13.86 -4.88
C THR A 67 19.63 14.48 -5.82
N ALA A 68 19.85 15.74 -6.23
CA ALA A 68 18.97 16.43 -7.17
C ALA A 68 18.79 15.63 -8.48
N LYS A 69 19.87 15.02 -8.99
CA LYS A 69 19.85 14.22 -10.22
C LYS A 69 19.02 12.94 -10.07
N GLU A 70 19.05 12.29 -8.91
CA GLU A 70 18.25 11.09 -8.63
C GLU A 70 16.76 11.47 -8.54
N TYR A 71 16.48 12.57 -7.85
CA TYR A 71 15.13 13.12 -7.74
C TYR A 71 14.52 13.51 -9.09
N ASP A 72 15.31 14.13 -9.98
CA ASP A 72 14.87 14.53 -11.33
C ASP A 72 14.48 13.33 -12.22
N ASN A 73 14.90 12.11 -11.87
CA ASN A 73 14.55 10.89 -12.61
C ASN A 73 13.25 10.24 -12.10
N TRP A 74 12.71 10.68 -10.98
CA TRP A 74 11.50 10.10 -10.39
C TRP A 74 10.25 10.76 -10.94
N ASP A 75 9.23 9.96 -11.22
CA ASP A 75 7.90 10.49 -11.47
C ASP A 75 7.25 11.01 -10.17
N CYS A 76 6.09 11.65 -10.31
CA CYS A 76 5.37 12.21 -9.17
C CYS A 76 4.93 11.16 -8.15
N TYR A 77 4.63 9.93 -8.58
CA TYR A 77 4.16 8.85 -7.70
C TYR A 77 5.31 8.27 -6.87
N VAL A 78 6.45 8.04 -7.50
CA VAL A 78 7.68 7.59 -6.83
C VAL A 78 8.17 8.63 -5.83
N THR A 79 8.12 9.91 -6.23
CA THR A 79 8.43 11.04 -5.38
C THR A 79 7.50 11.10 -4.16
N ALA A 80 6.19 11.00 -4.37
CA ALA A 80 5.20 11.01 -3.30
C ALA A 80 5.39 9.82 -2.36
N PHE A 81 5.64 8.63 -2.91
CA PHE A 81 5.99 7.43 -2.15
C PHE A 81 7.20 7.67 -1.26
N PHE A 82 8.32 8.15 -1.81
CA PHE A 82 9.53 8.40 -1.02
C PHE A 82 9.28 9.35 0.15
N PHE A 83 8.61 10.49 -0.09
CA PHE A 83 8.34 11.46 0.98
C PHE A 83 7.39 10.93 2.05
N LYS A 84 6.30 10.26 1.65
CA LYS A 84 5.38 9.61 2.60
C LYS A 84 6.17 8.64 3.49
N MET A 85 7.04 7.82 2.90
CA MET A 85 7.81 6.85 3.67
C MET A 85 8.93 7.44 4.51
N ALA A 86 9.59 8.50 4.03
CA ALA A 86 10.61 9.23 4.79
C ALA A 86 10.02 10.02 5.97
N SER A 87 8.74 10.39 5.89
CA SER A 87 8.02 11.11 6.95
C SER A 87 7.52 10.22 8.10
N CYS A 88 7.62 8.90 7.96
CA CYS A 88 7.27 7.97 9.03
C CYS A 88 8.14 8.26 10.28
N PRO A 89 7.54 8.51 11.46
CA PRO A 89 8.30 8.87 12.66
C PRO A 89 9.34 7.80 13.04
N LEU A 90 10.61 8.20 13.09
CA LEU A 90 11.73 7.36 13.53
C LEU A 90 11.69 7.04 15.04
N ASP A 91 10.89 7.78 15.81
CA ASP A 91 10.92 7.78 17.29
C ASP A 91 10.00 6.75 17.97
N ARG A 92 9.28 5.92 17.20
CA ARG A 92 8.57 4.77 17.78
C ARG A 92 9.45 3.53 17.70
N PRO A 93 9.57 2.74 18.79
CA PRO A 93 10.25 1.46 18.70
C PRO A 93 9.59 0.68 17.55
N PRO A 94 10.38 0.17 16.59
CA PRO A 94 9.84 -0.37 15.38
C PRO A 94 8.87 -1.50 15.72
N PHE A 95 7.68 -1.49 15.13
CA PHE A 95 6.96 -2.74 14.92
C PHE A 95 7.80 -3.54 13.92
N SER A 96 8.75 -4.29 14.47
CA SER A 96 9.76 -4.98 13.68
C SER A 96 9.12 -6.22 13.10
N TYR A 97 9.23 -6.39 11.79
CA TYR A 97 8.96 -7.65 11.10
C TYR A 97 9.57 -8.85 11.87
N SER A 98 10.79 -8.70 12.36
CA SER A 98 11.46 -9.72 13.18
C SER A 98 10.75 -9.98 14.52
N SER A 99 10.14 -8.97 15.15
CA SER A 99 9.41 -9.14 16.42
C SER A 99 8.08 -9.85 16.21
N LEU A 100 7.43 -9.65 15.07
CA LEU A 100 6.27 -10.44 14.64
C LEU A 100 6.65 -11.90 14.40
N MET A 101 7.77 -12.13 13.72
CA MET A 101 8.30 -13.47 13.45
C MET A 101 8.73 -14.19 14.74
N GLU A 102 9.45 -13.52 15.63
CA GLU A 102 9.85 -14.08 16.93
C GLU A 102 8.62 -14.39 17.81
N GLN A 103 7.60 -13.52 17.83
CA GLN A 103 6.37 -13.80 18.57
C GLN A 103 5.55 -14.94 17.95
N ALA A 104 5.53 -15.05 16.62
CA ALA A 104 4.94 -16.18 15.90
C ALA A 104 5.61 -17.50 16.31
N GLU A 105 6.94 -17.54 16.30
CA GLU A 105 7.73 -18.72 16.66
C GLU A 105 7.63 -19.07 18.15
N LEU A 106 7.59 -18.07 19.05
CA LEU A 106 7.53 -18.27 20.50
C LEU A 106 6.16 -18.77 20.99
N MET A 107 5.06 -18.28 20.41
CA MET A 107 3.70 -18.73 20.75
C MET A 107 3.37 -20.13 20.24
N GLU A 108 4.20 -20.68 19.36
CA GLU A 108 4.06 -22.03 18.79
C GLU A 108 4.89 -23.10 19.53
N SER A 109 5.60 -22.74 20.61
CA SER A 109 6.30 -23.73 21.44
C SER A 109 5.33 -24.42 22.43
N PRO A 110 5.13 -25.75 22.37
CA PRO A 110 4.33 -26.45 23.39
C PRO A 110 5.04 -26.38 24.75
N PRO A 111 4.31 -26.47 25.89
CA PRO A 111 4.94 -26.42 27.21
C PRO A 111 6.00 -27.53 27.35
N PRO A 112 7.09 -27.29 28.10
CA PRO A 112 8.25 -28.16 28.13
C PRO A 112 7.96 -29.40 28.99
N SER A 113 7.17 -30.34 28.47
CA SER A 113 7.00 -31.66 29.10
C SER A 113 6.43 -32.72 28.17
N GLN A 114 6.81 -32.77 26.88
CA GLN A 114 6.62 -34.02 26.11
C GLN A 114 7.36 -34.19 24.78
N VAL A 115 8.58 -33.69 24.58
CA VAL A 115 9.44 -34.22 23.51
C VAL A 115 10.88 -34.27 24.00
N ARG A 116 11.27 -35.39 24.59
CA ARG A 116 12.68 -35.72 24.80
C ARG A 116 13.06 -36.75 23.76
N LYS A 117 13.49 -36.28 22.59
CA LYS A 117 14.67 -36.73 21.83
C LYS A 117 14.65 -36.12 20.41
N GLN A 118 15.82 -35.63 20.03
CA GLN A 118 16.21 -35.12 18.71
C GLN A 118 15.59 -33.79 18.32
N PHE A 119 16.33 -32.72 18.55
CA PHE A 119 16.94 -31.89 17.50
C PHE A 119 17.87 -30.90 18.21
N ASP A 120 19.03 -31.41 18.63
CA ASP A 120 20.25 -30.62 18.62
C ASP A 120 20.97 -30.98 17.30
N GLU A 121 21.72 -30.02 16.76
CA GLU A 121 22.44 -29.99 15.48
C GLU A 121 21.71 -29.25 14.33
N ASP A 122 21.90 -27.93 14.32
CA ASP A 122 22.29 -27.04 13.21
C ASP A 122 21.89 -27.33 11.73
N PHE A 123 21.60 -26.23 11.03
CA PHE A 123 21.78 -25.97 9.58
C PHE A 123 22.73 -26.95 8.81
N PRO A 124 22.69 -26.99 7.46
CA PRO A 124 21.62 -27.26 6.50
C PRO A 124 21.53 -28.77 6.18
N ILE A 125 20.42 -29.26 5.64
CA ILE A 125 20.29 -30.68 5.28
C ILE A 125 21.08 -30.99 4.00
N THR A 126 22.36 -31.32 4.16
CA THR A 126 23.17 -32.02 3.17
C THR A 126 22.94 -33.53 3.29
N ILE A 127 22.17 -34.13 2.37
CA ILE A 127 22.09 -35.60 2.26
C ILE A 127 23.21 -36.09 1.36
N ARG A 128 24.19 -36.75 1.96
CA ARG A 128 25.30 -37.38 1.23
C ARG A 128 24.80 -38.68 0.57
N ARG A 129 24.57 -38.65 -0.74
CA ARG A 129 24.42 -39.87 -1.55
C ARG A 129 25.26 -39.75 -2.82
N GLY A 130 26.40 -40.46 -2.85
CA GLY A 130 27.12 -40.70 -4.09
C GLY A 130 28.02 -39.59 -4.64
N GLY A 131 28.51 -38.65 -3.82
CA GLY A 131 29.71 -37.86 -4.18
C GLY A 131 29.54 -36.66 -5.11
N GLU A 132 28.31 -36.28 -5.48
CA GLU A 132 28.04 -35.00 -6.17
C GLU A 132 27.15 -34.09 -5.32
N TRP A 133 27.58 -32.84 -5.18
CA TRP A 133 26.78 -31.76 -4.60
C TRP A 133 25.75 -31.34 -5.63
N VAL A 134 24.52 -31.81 -5.50
CA VAL A 134 23.39 -31.27 -6.26
C VAL A 134 22.64 -30.35 -5.31
N ASP A 135 22.75 -29.03 -5.54
CA ASP A 135 21.84 -28.07 -4.95
C ASP A 135 20.41 -28.56 -5.24
N ARG A 136 19.66 -28.95 -4.20
CA ARG A 136 18.22 -29.02 -4.33
C ARG A 136 17.75 -27.59 -4.49
N ILE A 137 17.58 -27.18 -5.75
CA ILE A 137 16.74 -26.04 -6.08
C ILE A 137 15.36 -26.44 -5.58
N GLU A 138 14.99 -25.96 -4.39
CA GLU A 138 13.60 -26.03 -3.93
C GLU A 138 12.80 -25.17 -4.88
N VAL A 139 12.17 -25.83 -5.86
CA VAL A 139 11.40 -25.18 -6.91
C VAL A 139 10.17 -24.58 -6.25
N ARG A 140 10.22 -23.27 -5.95
CA ARG A 140 9.05 -22.49 -5.59
C ARG A 140 7.98 -22.68 -6.67
N ARG A 141 6.76 -22.98 -6.26
CA ARG A 141 5.65 -23.21 -7.20
C ARG A 141 4.80 -21.96 -7.31
N GLY A 142 4.71 -21.43 -8.53
CA GLY A 142 3.78 -20.37 -8.86
C GLY A 142 2.35 -20.89 -8.79
N VAL A 143 1.50 -20.19 -8.05
CA VAL A 143 0.05 -20.39 -8.08
C VAL A 143 -0.61 -19.19 -8.74
N ARG A 144 -1.58 -19.47 -9.62
CA ARG A 144 -2.38 -18.44 -10.31
C ARG A 144 -3.66 -18.06 -9.57
N TRP A 145 -4.04 -18.83 -8.57
CA TRP A 145 -5.25 -18.58 -7.78
C TRP A 145 -4.88 -17.79 -6.52
N PRO A 146 -5.71 -16.81 -6.12
CA PRO A 146 -5.44 -16.05 -4.91
C PRO A 146 -5.40 -16.97 -3.69
N PHE A 147 -4.50 -16.64 -2.78
CA PHE A 147 -4.45 -17.34 -1.51
C PHE A 147 -5.70 -17.09 -0.69
N LYS A 148 -6.19 -18.15 -0.05
CA LYS A 148 -7.29 -18.06 0.89
C LYS A 148 -6.75 -17.56 2.22
N PHE A 149 -7.24 -16.41 2.69
CA PHE A 149 -6.87 -15.84 3.99
C PHE A 149 -7.87 -16.14 5.11
N GLY A 150 -9.02 -16.68 4.75
CA GLY A 150 -10.04 -17.12 5.69
C GLY A 150 -11.23 -17.75 4.97
N SER A 151 -12.23 -18.15 5.72
CA SER A 151 -13.42 -18.79 5.16
C SER A 151 -14.67 -18.53 5.98
N TYR A 152 -15.81 -18.56 5.30
CA TYR A 152 -17.11 -18.68 5.93
C TYR A 152 -17.58 -20.14 5.78
N PRO A 153 -18.27 -20.70 6.78
CA PRO A 153 -18.95 -21.97 6.59
C PRO A 153 -20.06 -21.81 5.54
N PRO A 154 -20.48 -22.91 4.89
CA PRO A 154 -21.57 -22.86 3.94
C PRO A 154 -22.81 -22.17 4.55
N TRP A 155 -23.49 -21.36 3.76
CA TRP A 155 -24.69 -20.60 4.14
C TRP A 155 -24.44 -19.44 5.12
N ARG A 156 -23.18 -19.16 5.46
CA ARG A 156 -22.75 -17.98 6.21
C ARG A 156 -21.86 -17.08 5.37
N GLU A 157 -21.74 -17.32 4.07
CA GLU A 157 -21.02 -16.42 3.17
C GLU A 157 -21.70 -15.03 3.16
N PRO A 158 -20.94 -13.96 2.86
CA PRO A 158 -21.51 -12.62 2.73
C PRO A 158 -22.65 -12.58 1.71
N ASP A 159 -23.73 -11.88 2.05
CA ASP A 159 -24.87 -11.61 1.19
C ASP A 159 -24.66 -10.37 0.30
N ARG A 160 -23.66 -9.55 0.63
CA ARG A 160 -23.32 -8.29 -0.04
C ARG A 160 -21.81 -8.09 -0.18
N ILE A 161 -21.42 -7.21 -1.09
CA ILE A 161 -20.01 -6.81 -1.19
C ILE A 161 -19.57 -5.96 0.00
N PRO A 162 -18.27 -6.03 0.37
CA PRO A 162 -17.74 -5.21 1.44
C PRO A 162 -17.78 -3.71 1.10
N TYR A 163 -17.89 -2.86 2.12
CA TYR A 163 -18.11 -1.41 1.93
C TYR A 163 -17.03 -0.72 1.10
N HIS A 164 -15.76 -1.01 1.35
CA HIS A 164 -14.68 -0.38 0.58
C HIS A 164 -14.65 -0.83 -0.90
N LEU A 165 -15.08 -2.06 -1.20
CA LEU A 165 -15.29 -2.46 -2.58
C LEU A 165 -16.46 -1.69 -3.21
N PHE A 166 -17.55 -1.48 -2.46
CA PHE A 166 -18.65 -0.62 -2.91
C PHE A 166 -18.17 0.81 -3.22
N LEU A 167 -17.32 1.41 -2.38
CA LEU A 167 -16.77 2.74 -2.63
C LEU A 167 -15.99 2.82 -3.95
N LEU A 168 -15.19 1.80 -4.26
CA LEU A 168 -14.47 1.71 -5.53
C LEU A 168 -15.43 1.55 -6.73
N VAL A 169 -16.46 0.72 -6.60
CA VAL A 169 -17.49 0.55 -7.65
C VAL A 169 -18.27 1.85 -7.86
N LYS A 170 -18.59 2.56 -6.78
CA LYS A 170 -19.24 3.88 -6.83
C LYS A 170 -18.34 4.91 -7.51
N GLU A 171 -17.05 4.93 -7.19
CA GLU A 171 -16.08 5.80 -7.87
C GLU A 171 -16.03 5.52 -9.38
N ALA A 172 -16.03 4.24 -9.77
CA ALA A 172 -16.08 3.86 -11.19
C ALA A 172 -17.38 4.34 -11.87
N ASP A 173 -18.54 4.16 -11.24
CA ASP A 173 -19.83 4.67 -11.75
C ASP A 173 -19.85 6.20 -11.88
N ASP A 174 -19.35 6.92 -10.88
CA ASP A 174 -19.27 8.38 -10.90
C ASP A 174 -18.39 8.88 -12.07
N ILE A 175 -17.23 8.24 -12.31
CA ILE A 175 -16.33 8.55 -13.44
C ILE A 175 -17.01 8.24 -14.78
N MET A 176 -17.71 7.10 -14.90
CA MET A 176 -18.42 6.75 -16.13
C MET A 176 -19.56 7.73 -16.46
N ARG A 177 -20.20 8.30 -15.42
CA ARG A 177 -21.22 9.34 -15.59
C ARG A 177 -20.62 10.69 -15.97
N SER A 178 -19.38 11.00 -15.57
CA SER A 178 -18.68 12.21 -15.99
C SER A 178 -18.16 12.10 -17.43
N ARG A 179 -19.04 12.29 -18.42
CA ARG A 179 -18.80 11.93 -19.84
C ARG A 179 -17.81 12.79 -20.66
N ASN A 180 -16.90 13.57 -20.08
CA ASN A 180 -16.26 14.67 -20.83
C ASN A 180 -14.72 14.86 -20.71
N ASN A 181 -13.96 13.96 -20.08
CA ASN A 181 -12.49 14.14 -20.01
C ASN A 181 -11.70 12.87 -20.41
N PRO A 182 -10.70 12.94 -21.32
CA PRO A 182 -9.81 11.82 -21.58
C PRO A 182 -9.06 11.32 -20.33
N ASN A 183 -8.84 12.18 -19.33
CA ASN A 183 -8.27 11.76 -18.03
C ASN A 183 -9.20 10.82 -17.26
N ASP A 184 -10.50 10.83 -17.54
CA ASP A 184 -11.48 9.95 -16.88
C ASP A 184 -11.28 8.49 -17.30
N VAL A 185 -10.79 8.24 -18.53
CA VAL A 185 -10.46 6.88 -19.00
C VAL A 185 -9.29 6.29 -18.20
N THR A 186 -8.22 7.06 -18.01
CA THR A 186 -7.05 6.60 -17.22
C THR A 186 -7.41 6.41 -15.75
N LYS A 187 -8.21 7.32 -15.18
CA LYS A 187 -8.73 7.19 -13.81
C LYS A 187 -9.61 5.96 -13.65
N LEU A 188 -10.55 5.74 -14.58
CA LEU A 188 -11.42 4.57 -14.56
C LEU A 188 -10.60 3.28 -14.61
N ALA A 189 -9.64 3.18 -15.53
CA ALA A 189 -8.77 1.99 -15.62
C ALA A 189 -7.99 1.74 -14.32
N LEU A 190 -7.57 2.79 -13.61
CA LEU A 190 -6.91 2.69 -12.31
C LEU A 190 -7.87 2.19 -11.23
N VAL A 191 -9.07 2.76 -11.13
CA VAL A 191 -10.11 2.33 -10.18
C VAL A 191 -10.51 0.88 -10.42
N GLU A 192 -10.70 0.49 -11.68
CA GLU A 192 -10.96 -0.90 -12.03
C GLU A 192 -9.81 -1.82 -11.63
N LYS A 193 -8.55 -1.41 -11.81
CA LYS A 193 -7.39 -2.19 -11.34
C LYS A 193 -7.44 -2.39 -9.82
N LYS A 194 -7.87 -1.39 -9.04
CA LYS A 194 -8.10 -1.53 -7.59
C LYS A 194 -9.24 -2.51 -7.29
N ILE A 195 -10.35 -2.40 -8.00
CA ILE A 195 -11.49 -3.33 -7.87
C ILE A 195 -11.02 -4.76 -8.10
N HIS A 196 -10.34 -5.04 -9.22
CA HIS A 196 -9.84 -6.38 -9.52
C HIS A 196 -8.84 -6.88 -8.48
N PHE A 197 -7.95 -6.01 -7.99
CA PHE A 197 -7.02 -6.35 -6.91
C PHE A 197 -7.77 -6.72 -5.62
N PHE A 198 -8.77 -5.92 -5.22
CA PHE A 198 -9.63 -6.22 -4.07
C PHE A 198 -10.31 -7.57 -4.26
N CYS A 199 -10.93 -7.79 -5.42
CA CYS A 199 -11.68 -9.00 -5.71
C CYS A 199 -10.81 -10.25 -5.70
N LYS A 200 -9.55 -10.11 -6.14
CA LYS A 200 -8.57 -11.19 -6.11
C LYS A 200 -8.19 -11.57 -4.68
N TYR A 201 -7.73 -10.61 -3.87
CA TYR A 201 -7.13 -10.92 -2.56
C TYR A 201 -8.13 -11.00 -1.41
N PHE A 202 -9.29 -10.35 -1.52
CA PHE A 202 -10.36 -10.38 -0.51
C PHE A 202 -11.59 -11.18 -1.00
N TYR A 203 -11.38 -12.11 -1.94
CA TYR A 203 -12.45 -12.88 -2.59
C TYR A 203 -13.34 -13.66 -1.60
N CYS A 204 -12.78 -14.07 -0.45
CA CYS A 204 -13.53 -14.78 0.59
C CYS A 204 -14.61 -13.91 1.24
N HIS A 205 -14.52 -12.58 1.12
CA HIS A 205 -15.49 -11.61 1.62
C HIS A 205 -16.52 -11.18 0.58
N LEU A 206 -16.49 -11.78 -0.62
CA LEU A 206 -17.45 -11.48 -1.67
C LEU A 206 -18.66 -12.43 -1.60
N PRO A 207 -19.84 -11.97 -2.03
CA PRO A 207 -20.98 -12.87 -2.23
C PRO A 207 -20.66 -13.97 -3.23
N ARG A 208 -21.34 -15.10 -3.07
CA ARG A 208 -21.15 -16.25 -3.94
C ARG A 208 -21.44 -15.87 -5.40
N ARG A 209 -20.46 -16.12 -6.29
CA ARG A 209 -20.50 -15.78 -7.73
C ARG A 209 -20.56 -14.28 -8.03
N TRP A 210 -20.20 -13.43 -7.08
CA TRP A 210 -20.05 -12.01 -7.36
C TRP A 210 -18.79 -11.80 -8.20
N GLU A 211 -18.94 -11.08 -9.30
CA GLU A 211 -17.85 -10.66 -10.18
C GLU A 211 -18.08 -9.19 -10.56
N TYR A 212 -17.00 -8.43 -10.69
CA TYR A 212 -17.12 -7.05 -11.12
C TYR A 212 -17.47 -7.00 -12.61
N ASN A 213 -18.57 -6.33 -12.92
CA ASN A 213 -18.93 -5.95 -14.28
C ASN A 213 -19.18 -4.45 -14.31
N ARG A 214 -18.52 -3.78 -15.24
CA ARG A 214 -18.64 -2.34 -15.45
C ARG A 214 -20.09 -1.93 -15.73
N ASP A 215 -20.79 -2.72 -16.54
CA ASP A 215 -22.15 -2.39 -16.98
C ASP A 215 -23.18 -2.50 -15.85
N ASP A 216 -22.87 -3.27 -14.80
CA ASP A 216 -23.73 -3.49 -13.64
C ASP A 216 -23.40 -2.53 -12.48
N ALA A 217 -22.37 -1.68 -12.62
CA ALA A 217 -21.88 -0.82 -11.53
C ALA A 217 -22.95 0.13 -11.00
N SER A 218 -23.78 0.71 -11.87
CA SER A 218 -24.87 1.61 -11.46
C SER A 218 -25.92 0.90 -10.61
N ASP A 219 -26.19 -0.37 -10.91
CA ASP A 219 -27.19 -1.17 -10.19
C ASP A 219 -26.67 -1.58 -8.82
N VAL A 220 -25.39 -1.96 -8.74
CA VAL A 220 -24.69 -2.21 -7.47
C VAL A 220 -24.76 -0.96 -6.58
N VAL A 221 -24.51 0.22 -7.14
CA VAL A 221 -24.56 1.49 -6.39
C VAL A 221 -25.97 1.81 -5.92
N ALA A 222 -26.97 1.66 -6.80
CA ALA A 222 -28.36 1.97 -6.50
C ALA A 222 -28.95 1.05 -5.40
N CYS A 223 -28.51 -0.20 -5.34
CA CYS A 223 -29.03 -1.19 -4.40
C CYS A 223 -28.23 -1.29 -3.08
N TYR A 224 -27.15 -0.52 -2.92
CA TYR A 224 -26.30 -0.65 -1.73
C TYR A 224 -26.93 0.03 -0.50
N ASP A 225 -27.18 -0.76 0.54
CA ASP A 225 -27.72 -0.26 1.80
C ASP A 225 -26.62 0.32 2.71
N LEU A 226 -26.59 1.66 2.80
CA LEU A 226 -25.68 2.43 3.64
C LEU A 226 -26.13 2.56 5.11
N THR A 227 -27.35 2.11 5.45
CA THR A 227 -27.93 2.31 6.79
C THR A 227 -27.62 1.17 7.77
N ARG A 228 -26.99 0.10 7.28
CA ARG A 228 -26.75 -1.13 8.04
C ARG A 228 -25.53 -1.02 8.97
N ASP A 229 -25.74 -1.38 10.22
CA ASP A 229 -24.72 -1.49 11.28
C ASP A 229 -24.64 -2.96 11.75
N PRO A 230 -23.45 -3.60 11.82
CA PRO A 230 -22.13 -3.10 11.45
C PRO A 230 -21.92 -2.96 9.93
N ILE A 231 -21.02 -2.04 9.54
CA ILE A 231 -20.58 -1.85 8.14
C ILE A 231 -20.05 -3.17 7.57
N TYR A 232 -19.28 -3.90 8.39
CA TYR A 232 -18.78 -5.24 8.07
C TYR A 232 -19.38 -6.29 8.98
N ASN A 233 -20.03 -7.29 8.39
CA ASN A 233 -20.49 -8.46 9.11
C ASN A 233 -19.46 -9.59 9.01
N MET A 234 -18.59 -9.68 10.01
CA MET A 234 -17.58 -10.75 10.12
C MET A 234 -18.11 -11.99 10.85
N ALA A 235 -19.41 -12.07 11.16
CA ALA A 235 -19.98 -13.20 11.87
C ALA A 235 -19.81 -14.50 11.06
N GLY A 236 -19.23 -15.52 11.69
CA GLY A 236 -18.95 -16.81 11.05
C GLY A 236 -17.68 -16.82 10.19
N TYR A 237 -16.98 -15.71 10.05
CA TYR A 237 -15.66 -15.71 9.42
C TYR A 237 -14.65 -16.43 10.30
N THR A 238 -13.97 -17.42 9.73
CA THR A 238 -12.86 -18.14 10.33
C THR A 238 -11.58 -17.76 9.60
N PRO A 239 -10.69 -16.98 10.21
CA PRO A 239 -9.40 -16.64 9.61
C PRO A 239 -8.51 -17.88 9.46
N ILE A 240 -7.67 -17.91 8.42
CA ILE A 240 -6.63 -18.93 8.26
C ILE A 240 -5.39 -18.46 8.99
N SER A 241 -5.12 -19.05 10.16
CA SER A 241 -3.86 -18.86 10.88
C SER A 241 -2.70 -19.52 10.13
N ILE A 242 -1.49 -18.97 10.24
CA ILE A 242 -0.26 -19.57 9.72
C ILE A 242 -0.08 -21.00 10.25
N SER A 243 -0.42 -21.23 11.51
CA SER A 243 -0.35 -22.54 12.18
C SER A 243 -1.41 -23.54 11.68
N SER A 244 -2.49 -23.04 11.06
CA SER A 244 -3.59 -23.85 10.53
C SER A 244 -3.42 -24.22 9.05
N LEU A 245 -2.32 -23.79 8.43
CA LEU A 245 -1.94 -24.16 7.07
C LEU A 245 -1.48 -25.62 7.02
N GLY A 246 -2.40 -26.55 7.25
CA GLY A 246 -2.22 -27.95 6.89
C GLY A 246 -2.13 -28.08 5.38
N GLY A 247 -1.00 -28.58 4.88
CA GLY A 247 -0.73 -28.71 3.45
C GLY A 247 0.77 -28.66 3.14
N TRP A 248 1.09 -28.53 1.85
CA TRP A 248 2.44 -28.24 1.38
C TRP A 248 2.95 -26.94 2.01
N ASP A 249 4.26 -26.86 2.26
CA ASP A 249 4.90 -25.77 2.99
C ASP A 249 4.48 -24.38 2.45
N PRO A 250 3.79 -23.53 3.25
CA PRO A 250 3.35 -22.18 2.87
C PRO A 250 4.47 -21.26 2.38
N MET A 251 5.74 -21.59 2.68
CA MET A 251 6.92 -20.90 2.19
C MET A 251 7.28 -21.24 0.74
N LEU A 252 6.75 -22.35 0.20
CA LEU A 252 7.07 -22.86 -1.14
C LEU A 252 6.06 -22.47 -2.23
N GLU A 253 4.87 -22.00 -1.85
CA GLU A 253 3.87 -21.46 -2.79
C GLU A 253 3.97 -19.93 -2.87
N TYR A 254 3.96 -19.38 -4.08
CA TYR A 254 3.92 -17.92 -4.29
C TYR A 254 2.90 -17.52 -5.36
N ASP A 255 2.31 -16.34 -5.19
CA ASP A 255 1.44 -15.71 -6.17
C ASP A 255 2.30 -15.12 -7.30
N GLU A 256 2.09 -15.57 -8.55
CA GLU A 256 2.90 -15.14 -9.69
C GLU A 256 2.86 -13.63 -9.95
N GLU A 257 1.76 -12.96 -9.59
CA GLU A 257 1.56 -11.54 -9.86
C GLU A 257 2.35 -10.64 -8.91
N THR A 258 2.36 -10.98 -7.62
CA THR A 258 3.06 -10.21 -6.59
C THR A 258 4.46 -10.73 -6.31
N GLY A 259 4.73 -12.00 -6.64
CA GLY A 259 5.95 -12.71 -6.25
C GLY A 259 6.00 -13.06 -4.76
N LEU A 260 4.92 -12.85 -4.01
CA LEU A 260 4.85 -13.11 -2.57
C LEU A 260 4.33 -14.52 -2.30
N SER A 261 4.93 -15.15 -1.30
CA SER A 261 4.37 -16.34 -0.68
C SER A 261 3.09 -16.04 0.09
N ARG A 262 2.31 -17.09 0.37
CA ARG A 262 1.13 -16.97 1.22
C ARG A 262 1.48 -16.41 2.59
N HIS A 263 2.60 -16.86 3.15
CA HIS A 263 3.11 -16.41 4.43
C HIS A 263 3.41 -14.90 4.43
N GLU A 264 4.17 -14.41 3.44
CA GLU A 264 4.48 -12.97 3.33
C GLU A 264 3.21 -12.12 3.19
N MET A 265 2.22 -12.57 2.41
CA MET A 265 0.93 -11.86 2.31
C MET A 265 0.17 -11.82 3.64
N ILE A 266 0.09 -12.93 4.37
CA ILE A 266 -0.55 -12.99 5.69
C ILE A 266 0.14 -12.01 6.65
N THR A 267 1.47 -12.00 6.66
CA THR A 267 2.25 -11.07 7.49
C THR A 267 1.93 -9.61 7.18
N VAL A 268 1.84 -9.24 5.90
CA VAL A 268 1.43 -7.88 5.50
C VAL A 268 0.02 -7.54 5.99
N LEU A 269 -0.94 -8.47 5.88
CA LEU A 269 -2.30 -8.27 6.38
C LEU A 269 -2.32 -8.09 7.91
N CYS A 270 -1.53 -8.87 8.66
CA CYS A 270 -1.36 -8.70 10.10
C CYS A 270 -0.79 -7.34 10.48
N ILE A 271 0.20 -6.84 9.74
CA ILE A 271 0.76 -5.50 9.95
C ILE A 271 -0.34 -4.44 9.79
N ILE A 272 -1.12 -4.51 8.71
CA ILE A 272 -2.21 -3.56 8.46
C ILE A 272 -3.27 -3.65 9.56
N HIS A 273 -3.71 -4.87 9.90
CA HIS A 273 -4.68 -5.13 10.96
C HIS A 273 -4.22 -4.61 12.34
N SER A 274 -2.92 -4.65 12.63
CA SER A 274 -2.36 -4.14 13.89
C SER A 274 -2.51 -2.63 14.06
N ARG A 275 -2.72 -1.90 12.96
CA ARG A 275 -2.70 -0.43 12.87
C ARG A 275 -1.40 0.21 13.37
N LYS A 276 -0.31 -0.56 13.48
CA LYS A 276 1.02 -0.06 13.86
C LYS A 276 1.83 0.15 12.58
N THR A 277 2.20 1.39 12.27
CA THR A 277 2.92 1.70 11.03
C THR A 277 4.27 0.94 10.99
N PRO A 278 4.52 0.11 9.97
CA PRO A 278 5.72 -0.70 9.90
C PRO A 278 6.95 0.13 9.52
N THR A 279 8.11 -0.39 9.87
CA THR A 279 9.38 0.08 9.31
C THR A 279 9.54 -0.45 7.89
N VAL A 280 8.93 0.21 6.92
CA VAL A 280 8.81 -0.27 5.52
C VAL A 280 10.14 -0.56 4.83
N TRP A 281 11.24 0.09 5.22
CA TRP A 281 12.56 -0.26 4.68
C TRP A 281 13.08 -1.64 5.14
N LYS A 282 12.52 -2.24 6.20
CA LYS A 282 12.79 -3.63 6.61
C LYS A 282 11.99 -4.66 5.81
N MET A 283 10.94 -4.26 5.11
CA MET A 283 10.14 -5.14 4.24
C MET A 283 10.84 -5.32 2.89
N THR A 284 10.57 -6.44 2.22
CA THR A 284 10.96 -6.69 0.83
C THR A 284 10.19 -5.76 -0.12
N ARG A 285 10.68 -5.59 -1.35
CA ARG A 285 10.02 -4.71 -2.36
C ARG A 285 8.59 -5.14 -2.62
N GLN A 286 8.40 -6.44 -2.80
CA GLN A 286 7.11 -7.05 -3.11
C GLN A 286 6.12 -6.83 -1.96
N GLU A 287 6.55 -7.00 -0.71
CA GLU A 287 5.71 -6.75 0.47
C GLU A 287 5.30 -5.29 0.57
N VAL A 288 6.21 -4.34 0.30
CA VAL A 288 5.89 -2.90 0.30
C VAL A 288 4.84 -2.57 -0.74
N LEU A 289 4.98 -3.10 -1.97
CA LEU A 289 4.00 -2.86 -3.03
C LEU A 289 2.64 -3.44 -2.68
N PHE A 290 2.60 -4.66 -2.14
CA PHE A 290 1.36 -5.30 -1.71
C PHE A 290 0.71 -4.51 -0.57
N TYR A 291 1.49 -4.14 0.46
CA TYR A 291 1.08 -3.31 1.58
C TYR A 291 0.45 -1.98 1.15
N CYS A 292 1.13 -1.22 0.28
CA CYS A 292 0.62 0.05 -0.22
C CYS A 292 -0.67 -0.12 -1.04
N LYS A 293 -0.77 -1.18 -1.86
CA LYS A 293 -1.97 -1.46 -2.67
C LYS A 293 -3.16 -1.86 -1.81
N VAL A 294 -2.95 -2.73 -0.80
CA VAL A 294 -4.01 -3.08 0.15
C VAL A 294 -4.50 -1.82 0.87
N CYS A 295 -3.60 -1.01 1.43
CA CYS A 295 -3.99 0.24 2.08
C CYS A 295 -4.78 1.17 1.14
N SER A 296 -4.34 1.33 -0.12
CA SER A 296 -5.00 2.15 -1.13
C SER A 296 -6.42 1.68 -1.45
N CYS A 297 -6.67 0.36 -1.52
CA CYS A 297 -8.00 -0.20 -1.73
C CYS A 297 -8.99 0.09 -0.58
N PHE A 298 -8.46 0.32 0.62
CA PHE A 298 -9.25 0.58 1.82
C PHE A 298 -9.19 2.06 2.25
N GLY A 299 -8.63 2.94 1.42
CA GLY A 299 -8.48 4.34 1.79
C GLY A 299 -7.66 4.57 3.07
N ILE A 300 -6.72 3.67 3.36
CA ILE A 300 -5.84 3.75 4.52
C ILE A 300 -4.55 4.48 4.11
N ASP A 301 -4.14 5.44 4.94
CA ASP A 301 -2.84 6.09 4.82
C ASP A 301 -1.71 5.11 5.19
N TYR A 302 -1.08 4.50 4.18
CA TYR A 302 -0.01 3.51 4.36
C TYR A 302 1.26 4.03 5.05
N HIS A 303 1.39 5.33 5.30
CA HIS A 303 2.49 5.92 6.07
C HIS A 303 2.09 6.25 7.52
N ARG A 304 0.82 6.00 7.89
CA ARG A 304 0.25 6.29 9.20
C ARG A 304 -0.96 5.40 9.49
N LEU A 305 -0.74 4.10 9.67
CA LEU A 305 -1.79 3.13 9.95
C LEU A 305 -2.58 3.43 11.24
N GLU A 306 -1.99 4.17 12.18
CA GLU A 306 -2.66 4.54 13.43
C GLU A 306 -3.88 5.46 13.22
N ALA A 307 -4.02 6.06 12.04
CA ALA A 307 -5.18 6.84 11.67
C ALA A 307 -6.36 5.98 11.19
N ALA A 308 -6.14 4.70 10.86
CA ALA A 308 -7.18 3.80 10.41
C ALA A 308 -8.12 3.39 11.55
N SER A 309 -9.42 3.29 11.26
CA SER A 309 -10.40 2.73 12.17
C SER A 309 -10.30 1.20 12.23
N GLU A 310 -10.98 0.59 13.21
CA GLU A 310 -11.07 -0.88 13.27
C GLU A 310 -11.86 -1.44 12.08
N ASP A 311 -12.88 -0.71 11.62
CA ASP A 311 -13.67 -1.09 10.45
C ASP A 311 -12.82 -1.09 9.17
N ASP A 312 -11.91 -0.12 9.00
CA ASP A 312 -11.06 -0.03 7.81
C ASP A 312 -10.14 -1.24 7.66
N VAL A 313 -9.70 -1.82 8.78
CA VAL A 313 -8.75 -2.94 8.80
C VAL A 313 -9.38 -4.30 9.06
N CYS A 314 -10.69 -4.38 9.30
CA CYS A 314 -11.32 -5.59 9.81
C CYS A 314 -11.17 -6.81 8.86
N LEU A 315 -11.15 -6.58 7.54
CA LEU A 315 -10.99 -7.64 6.55
C LEU A 315 -9.55 -8.18 6.47
N MET A 316 -8.59 -7.48 7.08
CA MET A 316 -7.20 -7.93 7.19
C MET A 316 -6.99 -8.85 8.39
N ASN A 317 -8.05 -9.19 9.13
CA ASN A 317 -7.98 -10.20 10.17
C ASN A 317 -7.72 -11.59 9.56
N VAL A 318 -6.51 -12.10 9.76
CA VAL A 318 -6.05 -13.41 9.29
C VAL A 318 -5.73 -14.36 10.45
N GLY A 319 -6.30 -14.10 11.62
CA GLY A 319 -6.17 -14.95 12.81
C GLY A 319 -5.07 -14.45 13.74
N SER A 320 -5.14 -14.85 15.01
CA SER A 320 -4.35 -14.25 16.07
C SER A 320 -2.85 -14.46 15.90
N TYR A 321 -2.13 -13.35 15.74
CA TYR A 321 -0.98 -13.05 16.58
C TYR A 321 -1.51 -12.26 17.77
N ASN A 322 -1.20 -12.64 19.01
CA ASN A 322 -1.35 -11.70 20.11
C ASN A 322 -0.27 -10.63 19.94
N LEU A 323 -0.65 -9.42 19.52
CA LEU A 323 0.23 -8.27 19.22
C LEU A 323 0.30 -7.21 20.32
#